data_AF-A0A4Z0F558-F1
#
_entry.id   AF-A0A4Z0F558-F1
#
_cell.length_a   1.000
_cell.length_b   1.000
_cell.length_c   1.000
_cell.angle_alpha   90.00
_cell.angle_beta   90.00
_cell.angle_gamma   90.00
#
_symmetry.space_group_name_H-M   'P 1'
#
loop_
_entity.id
_entity.type
_entity.pdbx_description
1 polymer ?
#
loop_
_entity_poly.entity_id
_entity_poly.type
_entity_poly.pdbx_seq_one_letter_code
_entity_poly.pdbx_strand_id
1 'polypeptide(L)'
;MTSIDESFDRAEAMVDDPSIPIDLTGLFPEDRAYVIAYRSDCEIDLTGLGPYQRAYVMARRPDCPIDFDGFKPHHRAYVMAARPDCPVDLTGLDSFDRAWILKNRPDYKSDNG
;
A
#
# COMPACT_ATOMS: atom_id res chain seq x y z
N MET A 1 -20.52 19.39 1.03
CA MET A 1 -19.07 19.26 1.22
C MET A 1 -18.88 18.83 2.67
N THR A 2 -19.15 17.56 2.98
CA THR A 2 -19.31 17.12 4.38
C THR A 2 -18.89 15.66 4.61
N SER A 3 -19.17 14.74 3.68
CA SER A 3 -18.90 13.31 3.92
C SER A 3 -17.45 12.88 3.74
N ILE A 4 -16.72 13.50 2.81
CA ILE A 4 -15.30 13.16 2.54
C ILE A 4 -14.42 13.66 3.68
N ASP A 5 -14.61 14.91 4.09
CA ASP A 5 -13.86 15.49 5.20
C ASP A 5 -14.12 14.69 6.50
N GLU A 6 -15.37 14.29 6.78
CA GLU A 6 -15.70 13.49 7.96
C GLU A 6 -15.03 12.09 7.98
N SER A 7 -14.93 11.43 6.82
CA SER A 7 -14.28 10.11 6.74
C SER A 7 -12.77 10.22 6.93
N PHE A 8 -12.14 11.22 6.31
CA PHE A 8 -10.71 11.46 6.47
C PHE A 8 -10.37 11.91 7.90
N ASP A 9 -11.12 12.84 8.48
CA ASP A 9 -10.92 13.32 9.86
C ASP A 9 -10.99 12.16 10.88
N ARG A 10 -11.94 11.22 10.69
CA ARG A 10 -12.05 10.02 11.52
C ARG A 10 -10.83 9.11 11.38
N ALA A 11 -10.37 8.90 10.14
CA ALA A 11 -9.20 8.08 9.87
C ALA A 11 -7.90 8.70 10.42
N GLU A 12 -7.74 10.02 10.26
CA GLU A 12 -6.61 10.78 10.80
C GLU A 12 -6.59 10.70 12.33
N ALA A 13 -7.72 10.94 12.99
CA ALA A 13 -7.82 10.81 14.45
C ALA A 13 -7.38 9.42 14.94
N MET A 14 -7.82 8.35 14.27
CA MET A 14 -7.40 6.98 14.61
C MET A 14 -5.90 6.76 14.39
N VAL A 15 -5.30 7.33 13.35
CA VAL A 15 -3.86 7.17 13.08
C VAL A 15 -3.02 7.96 14.08
N ASP A 16 -3.43 9.17 14.42
CA ASP A 16 -2.66 10.09 15.25
C ASP A 16 -2.73 9.74 16.76
N ASP A 17 -3.84 9.18 17.22
CA ASP A 17 -4.03 8.76 18.61
C ASP A 17 -4.27 7.23 18.72
N PRO A 18 -3.23 6.46 19.09
CA PRO A 18 -3.33 5.02 19.32
C PRO A 18 -4.36 4.60 20.36
N SER A 19 -4.76 5.49 21.27
CA SER A 19 -5.78 5.21 22.30
C SER A 19 -7.19 5.18 21.72
N ILE A 20 -7.42 5.78 20.55
CA ILE A 20 -8.70 5.72 19.85
C ILE A 20 -8.88 4.30 19.30
N PRO A 21 -10.01 3.63 19.62
CA PRO A 21 -10.34 2.34 19.04
C PRO A 21 -10.48 2.42 17.53
N ILE A 22 -9.96 1.39 16.85
CA ILE A 22 -10.05 1.30 15.39
C ILE A 22 -11.50 0.96 15.01
N ASP A 23 -12.12 1.82 14.20
CA ASP A 23 -13.43 1.58 13.58
C ASP A 23 -13.40 1.97 12.10
N LEU A 24 -13.28 0.96 11.24
CA LEU A 24 -13.25 1.17 9.79
C LEU A 24 -14.66 1.31 9.16
N THR A 25 -15.72 1.22 9.97
CA THR A 25 -17.10 1.20 9.48
C THR A 25 -17.49 2.56 8.90
N GLY A 26 -18.05 2.52 7.70
CA GLY A 26 -18.53 3.73 7.00
C GLY A 26 -17.43 4.64 6.48
N LEU A 27 -16.15 4.28 6.63
CA LEU A 27 -15.04 4.99 6.01
C LEU A 27 -14.98 4.69 4.50
N PHE A 28 -14.56 5.67 3.72
CA PHE A 28 -14.24 5.45 2.31
C PHE A 28 -13.04 4.50 2.17
N PRO A 29 -12.95 3.74 1.06
CA PRO A 29 -11.85 2.80 0.85
C PRO A 29 -10.45 3.43 0.97
N GLU A 30 -10.29 4.68 0.55
CA GLU A 30 -9.04 5.44 0.66
C GLU A 30 -8.65 5.66 2.12
N ASP A 31 -9.59 6.07 2.96
CA ASP A 31 -9.38 6.36 4.38
C ASP A 31 -9.20 5.08 5.18
N ARG A 32 -9.94 4.00 4.84
CA ARG A 32 -9.70 2.65 5.39
C ARG A 32 -8.27 2.20 5.13
N ALA A 33 -7.80 2.34 3.89
CA ALA A 33 -6.44 1.98 3.51
C ALA A 33 -5.39 2.82 4.26
N TYR A 34 -5.68 4.10 4.50
CA TYR A 34 -4.84 4.97 5.32
C TYR A 34 -4.70 4.43 6.74
N VAL A 35 -5.80 4.13 7.43
CA VAL A 35 -5.75 3.56 8.79
C VAL A 35 -4.97 2.25 8.81
N ILE A 36 -5.28 1.30 7.91
CA ILE A 36 -4.59 0.00 7.87
C ILE A 36 -3.08 0.17 7.61
N ALA A 37 -2.69 1.13 6.77
CA ALA A 37 -1.30 1.37 6.42
C ALA A 37 -0.46 1.95 7.57
N TYR A 38 -1.04 2.77 8.45
CA TYR A 38 -0.30 3.50 9.48
C TYR A 38 -0.52 3.01 10.92
N ARG A 39 -1.66 2.38 11.23
CA ARG A 39 -1.91 1.74 12.53
C ARG A 39 -1.44 0.30 12.50
N SER A 40 -0.27 0.01 13.07
CA SER A 40 0.33 -1.33 13.07
C SER A 40 -0.49 -2.38 13.83
N ASP A 41 -1.31 -1.95 14.78
CA ASP A 41 -2.28 -2.77 15.52
C ASP A 41 -3.60 -2.99 14.76
N CYS A 42 -3.81 -2.30 13.62
CA CYS A 42 -4.94 -2.57 12.74
C CYS A 42 -4.74 -3.93 12.04
N GLU A 43 -5.77 -4.77 12.09
CA GLU A 43 -5.86 -5.97 11.26
C GLU A 43 -5.82 -5.58 9.78
N ILE A 44 -5.10 -6.38 8.99
CA ILE A 44 -4.98 -6.17 7.55
C ILE A 44 -6.17 -6.85 6.87
N ASP A 45 -7.21 -6.07 6.58
CA ASP A 45 -8.31 -6.46 5.70
C ASP A 45 -8.30 -5.62 4.42
N LEU A 46 -7.93 -6.25 3.32
CA LEU A 46 -7.88 -5.61 2.00
C LEU A 46 -9.22 -5.72 1.23
N THR A 47 -10.25 -6.30 1.83
CA THR A 47 -11.54 -6.54 1.18
C THR A 47 -12.25 -5.22 0.86
N GLY A 48 -12.72 -5.12 -0.39
CA GLY A 48 -13.38 -3.92 -0.90
C GLY A 48 -12.43 -2.76 -1.23
N LEU A 49 -11.11 -2.96 -1.10
CA LEU A 49 -10.12 -1.98 -1.53
C LEU A 49 -9.79 -2.14 -3.02
N GLY A 50 -9.64 -1.01 -3.71
CA GLY A 50 -9.16 -0.98 -5.09
C GLY A 50 -7.67 -1.33 -5.20
N PRO A 51 -7.15 -1.61 -6.42
CA PRO A 51 -5.76 -2.01 -6.62
C PRO A 51 -4.74 -0.99 -6.09
N TYR A 52 -5.03 0.31 -6.21
CA TYR A 52 -4.15 1.37 -5.69
C TYR A 52 -4.09 1.35 -4.17
N GLN A 53 -5.24 1.28 -3.50
CA GLN A 53 -5.35 1.21 -2.04
C GLN A 53 -4.66 -0.05 -1.49
N ARG A 54 -4.85 -1.20 -2.15
CA ARG A 54 -4.16 -2.46 -1.82
C ARG A 54 -2.63 -2.31 -1.94
N ALA A 55 -2.15 -1.73 -3.04
CA ALA A 55 -0.72 -1.47 -3.24
C ALA A 55 -0.17 -0.51 -2.17
N TYR A 56 -0.95 0.51 -1.80
CA TYR A 56 -0.60 1.45 -0.75
C TYR A 56 -0.39 0.77 0.61
N VAL A 57 -1.35 -0.04 1.05
CA VAL A 57 -1.24 -0.82 2.29
C VAL A 57 -0.04 -1.76 2.23
N MET A 58 0.08 -2.56 1.16
CA MET A 58 1.18 -3.51 1.02
C MET A 58 2.55 -2.85 1.07
N ALA A 59 2.72 -1.68 0.45
CA ALA A 59 3.98 -0.95 0.45
C ALA A 59 4.36 -0.37 1.83
N ARG A 60 3.38 -0.01 2.64
CA ARG A 60 3.58 0.61 3.97
C ARG A 60 3.62 -0.38 5.13
N ARG A 61 3.00 -1.56 4.97
CA ARG A 61 2.93 -2.63 5.97
C ARG A 61 3.79 -3.82 5.54
N PRO A 62 5.03 -3.97 6.06
CA PRO A 62 5.89 -5.12 5.75
C PRO A 62 5.29 -6.47 6.17
N ASP A 63 4.39 -6.48 7.15
CA ASP A 63 3.65 -7.65 7.61
C ASP A 63 2.45 -8.01 6.71
N CYS A 64 2.05 -7.12 5.79
CA CYS A 64 1.04 -7.43 4.79
C CYS A 64 1.57 -8.47 3.80
N PRO A 65 0.85 -9.57 3.53
CA PRO A 65 1.21 -10.47 2.44
C PRO A 65 1.28 -9.73 1.11
N ILE A 66 2.28 -10.05 0.29
CA ILE A 66 2.41 -9.50 -1.06
C ILE A 66 1.50 -10.31 -1.99
N ASP A 67 0.56 -9.63 -2.64
CA ASP A 67 -0.31 -10.19 -3.67
C ASP A 67 -0.53 -9.15 -4.78
N PHE A 68 -0.26 -9.55 -6.01
CA PHE A 68 -0.37 -8.69 -7.20
C PHE A 68 -1.61 -9.00 -8.05
N ASP A 69 -2.51 -9.87 -7.60
CA ASP A 69 -3.71 -10.18 -8.36
C ASP A 69 -4.56 -8.93 -8.59
N GLY A 70 -4.94 -8.73 -9.86
CA GLY A 70 -5.65 -7.55 -10.33
C GLY A 70 -4.82 -6.25 -10.40
N PHE A 71 -3.51 -6.28 -10.17
CA PHE A 71 -2.67 -5.07 -10.25
C PHE A 71 -2.25 -4.76 -11.69
N LYS A 72 -2.27 -3.46 -12.01
CA LYS A 72 -1.59 -2.92 -13.19
C LYS A 72 -0.07 -2.86 -12.93
N PRO A 73 0.78 -2.81 -13.97
CA PRO A 73 2.23 -2.74 -13.85
C PRO A 73 2.74 -1.72 -12.82
N HIS A 74 2.25 -0.47 -12.86
CA HIS A 74 2.68 0.58 -11.93
C HIS A 74 2.32 0.31 -10.46
N HIS A 75 1.20 -0.37 -10.16
CA HIS A 75 0.87 -0.77 -8.78
C HIS A 75 1.84 -1.83 -8.27
N ARG A 76 2.21 -2.81 -9.12
CA ARG A 76 3.21 -3.82 -8.80
C ARG A 76 4.56 -3.14 -8.54
N ALA A 77 4.96 -2.22 -9.44
CA ALA A 77 6.19 -1.46 -9.31
C ALA A 77 6.25 -0.67 -8.00
N TYR A 78 5.11 -0.11 -7.57
CA TYR A 78 5.00 0.60 -6.30
C TYR A 78 5.34 -0.26 -5.09
N VAL A 79 4.75 -1.45 -4.99
CA VAL A 79 5.07 -2.37 -3.90
C VAL A 79 6.51 -2.86 -3.99
N MET A 80 6.98 -3.29 -5.17
CA MET A 80 8.34 -3.78 -5.37
C MET A 80 9.41 -2.75 -5.00
N ALA A 81 9.18 -1.48 -5.35
CA ALA A 81 10.08 -0.38 -5.03
C ALA A 81 10.11 -0.05 -3.54
N ALA A 82 8.95 -0.11 -2.86
CA ALA A 82 8.83 0.24 -1.45
C ALA A 82 9.29 -0.87 -0.49
N ARG A 83 9.23 -2.14 -0.92
CA ARG A 83 9.47 -3.29 -0.07
C ARG A 83 10.71 -4.10 -0.44
N PRO A 84 11.78 -4.04 0.38
CA PRO A 84 13.00 -4.83 0.16
C PRO A 84 12.77 -6.35 0.14
N ASP A 85 11.78 -6.83 0.88
CA ASP A 85 11.43 -8.26 0.95
C ASP A 85 10.53 -8.72 -0.20
N CYS A 86 10.01 -7.79 -1.01
CA CYS A 86 9.31 -8.12 -2.24
C CYS A 86 10.30 -8.55 -3.33
N PRO A 87 10.16 -9.72 -3.95
CA PRO A 87 10.93 -10.07 -5.15
C PRO A 87 10.71 -9.04 -6.25
N VAL A 88 11.78 -8.69 -6.96
CA VAL A 88 11.71 -7.77 -8.10
C VAL A 88 11.46 -8.56 -9.37
N ASP A 89 10.34 -8.28 -10.04
CA ASP A 89 10.01 -8.76 -11.38
C ASP A 89 9.79 -7.56 -12.32
N LEU A 90 10.70 -7.38 -13.27
CA LEU A 90 10.64 -6.29 -14.26
C LEU A 90 9.78 -6.62 -15.49
N THR A 91 9.18 -7.83 -15.52
CA THR A 91 8.37 -8.32 -16.65
C THR A 91 7.08 -7.54 -16.80
N GLY A 92 6.81 -7.08 -18.03
CA GLY A 92 5.60 -6.31 -18.35
C GLY A 92 5.58 -4.87 -17.80
N LEU A 93 6.65 -4.43 -17.14
CA LEU A 93 6.81 -3.04 -16.71
C LEU A 93 7.34 -2.16 -17.85
N ASP A 94 6.89 -0.91 -17.90
CA ASP A 94 7.43 0.08 -18.80
C ASP A 94 8.81 0.60 -18.33
N SER A 95 9.43 1.50 -19.11
CA SER A 95 10.75 2.04 -18.78
C SER A 95 10.74 2.89 -17.50
N PHE A 96 9.63 3.58 -17.20
CA PHE A 96 9.51 4.43 -16.02
C PHE A 96 9.41 3.58 -14.76
N ASP A 97 8.51 2.60 -14.75
CA ASP A 97 8.33 1.66 -13.64
C ASP A 97 9.62 0.92 -13.31
N ARG A 98 10.33 0.43 -14.35
CA ARG A 98 11.64 -0.23 -14.19
C ARG A 98 12.66 0.69 -13.57
N ALA A 99 12.83 1.90 -14.13
CA ALA A 99 13.80 2.86 -13.63
C ALA A 99 13.51 3.24 -12.17
N TRP A 100 12.23 3.38 -11.83
CA TRP A 100 11.81 3.73 -10.49
C TRP A 100 12.08 2.60 -9.47
N ILE A 101 11.82 1.33 -9.83
CA ILE A 101 12.20 0.19 -8.97
C ILE A 101 13.71 0.17 -8.78
N LEU A 102 14.50 0.21 -9.86
CA LEU A 102 15.97 0.10 -9.79
C LEU A 102 16.59 1.23 -8.96
N LYS A 103 15.97 2.43 -8.97
CA LYS A 103 16.40 3.55 -8.14
C LYS A 103 16.14 3.30 -6.64
N ASN A 104 15.03 2.67 -6.29
CA ASN A 104 14.62 2.45 -4.89
C ASN A 104 15.04 1.08 -4.32
N ARG A 105 15.43 0.15 -5.19
CA ARG A 105 15.91 -1.19 -4.86
C ARG A 105 17.37 -1.38 -5.29
N PRO A 106 18.33 -0.65 -4.68
CA PRO A 106 19.75 -0.82 -5.00
C PRO A 106 20.29 -2.19 -4.57
N ASP A 107 19.55 -2.92 -3.74
CA ASP A 107 19.80 -4.30 -3.35
C ASP A 107 19.50 -5.30 -4.46
N TYR A 108 18.68 -4.93 -5.45
CA TYR A 108 18.39 -5.77 -6.60
C TYR A 108 19.65 -5.93 -7.46
N LYS A 109 20.21 -7.13 -7.43
CA LYS A 109 21.21 -7.58 -8.38
C LYS A 109 20.45 -8.35 -9.44
N SER A 110 20.48 -7.91 -10.69
CA SER A 110 20.00 -8.75 -11.77
C SER A 110 20.87 -10.01 -11.78
N ASP A 111 20.28 -11.17 -11.54
CA ASP A 111 20.97 -12.47 -11.65
C ASP A 111 21.38 -12.82 -13.10
N ASN A 112 21.26 -11.86 -14.03
CA ASN A 112 21.64 -11.98 -15.42
C ASN A 112 23.03 -11.39 -15.66
N GLY A 113 24.05 -12.25 -15.56
CA GLY A 113 25.20 -12.24 -16.46
C GLY A 113 24.86 -13.02 -17.73
#